data_AF-A0AAP1E4I3-F1
#
_entry.id   AF-A0AAP1E4I3-F1
#
_cell.length_a   1.000
_cell.length_b   1.000
_cell.length_c   1.000
_cell.angle_alpha   90.00
_cell.angle_beta   90.00
_cell.angle_gamma   90.00
#
_symmetry.space_group_name_H-M   'P 1'
#
loop_
_entity.id
_entity.type
_entity.pdbx_description
1 polymer ?
#
loop_
_entity_poly.entity_id
_entity_poly.type
_entity_poly.pdbx_seq_one_letter_code
_entity_poly.pdbx_strand_id
1 'polypeptide(L)'
;MFEDQTFEVIMDRMLNSISADIDTREGSVIYNALAPAAAELAKSYIWLDTVLELVFSDTAQGEFLDRRATEVGIERTAATKAVRAAEFTEGVTIPVGSRFFVDNLYFQYTADGTLECETAGEAGNANISGQNLLSLYLGFKRLL
;
A
#
# COMPACT_ATOMS: atom_id res chain seq x y z
N MET A 1 -15.79 -13.61 12.24
CA MET A 1 -16.12 -14.21 13.57
C MET A 1 -17.05 -13.32 14.39
N PHE A 2 -16.85 -11.99 14.37
CA PHE A 2 -17.70 -11.05 15.11
C PHE A 2 -18.71 -10.30 14.23
N GLU A 3 -18.92 -10.76 12.99
CA GLU A 3 -19.77 -10.14 11.98
C GLU A 3 -21.22 -9.90 12.45
N ASP A 4 -21.75 -10.78 13.31
CA ASP A 4 -23.10 -10.67 13.86
C ASP A 4 -23.21 -9.69 15.04
N GLN A 5 -22.10 -9.12 15.53
CA GLN A 5 -22.12 -8.12 16.61
C GLN A 5 -22.47 -6.73 16.07
N THR A 6 -23.65 -6.59 15.46
CA THR A 6 -24.15 -5.31 14.95
C THR A 6 -24.60 -4.37 16.07
N PHE A 7 -24.83 -3.11 15.73
CA PHE A 7 -25.37 -2.13 16.67
C PHE A 7 -26.68 -2.62 17.30
N GLU A 8 -27.61 -3.13 16.49
CA GLU A 8 -28.93 -3.59 16.90
C GLU A 8 -28.82 -4.78 17.86
N VAL A 9 -27.99 -5.78 17.53
CA VAL A 9 -27.78 -6.95 18.38
C VAL A 9 -27.19 -6.57 19.74
N ILE A 10 -26.24 -5.62 19.75
CA ILE A 10 -25.63 -5.13 20.99
C ILE A 10 -26.63 -4.30 21.80
N MET A 11 -27.38 -3.42 21.14
CA MET A 11 -28.41 -2.59 21.76
C MET A 11 -29.49 -3.46 22.42
N ASP A 12 -30.01 -4.45 21.71
CA ASP A 12 -31.01 -5.39 22.24
C ASP A 12 -30.46 -6.14 23.45
N ARG A 13 -29.21 -6.62 23.38
CA ARG A 13 -28.55 -7.27 24.52
C ARG A 13 -28.42 -6.34 25.74
N MET A 14 -28.09 -5.06 25.53
CA MET A 14 -28.00 -4.08 26.61
C MET A 14 -29.39 -3.78 27.20
N LEU A 15 -30.40 -3.53 26.38
CA LEU A 15 -31.76 -3.22 26.85
C LEU A 15 -32.40 -4.41 27.58
N ASN A 16 -32.14 -5.63 27.12
CA ASN A 16 -32.61 -6.86 27.80
C ASN A 16 -31.99 -7.07 29.19
N SER A 17 -30.90 -6.37 29.52
CA SER A 17 -30.29 -6.40 30.85
C SER A 17 -30.89 -5.38 31.82
N ILE A 18 -31.74 -4.47 31.32
CA ILE A 18 -32.41 -3.44 32.11
C ILE A 18 -33.70 -4.01 32.72
N SER A 19 -34.02 -3.57 33.94
CA SER A 19 -35.26 -3.97 34.62
C SER A 19 -36.52 -3.51 33.87
N ALA A 20 -37.57 -4.32 33.90
CA ALA A 20 -38.79 -4.11 33.11
C ALA A 20 -39.64 -2.90 33.54
N ASP A 21 -39.36 -2.30 34.70
CA ASP A 21 -40.02 -1.09 35.21
C ASP A 21 -39.47 0.21 34.58
N ILE A 22 -38.38 0.11 33.82
CA ILE A 22 -37.71 1.23 33.17
C ILE A 22 -38.13 1.31 31.70
N ASP A 23 -38.43 2.51 31.21
CA ASP A 23 -38.72 2.74 29.79
C ASP A 23 -37.45 2.53 28.94
N THR A 24 -37.50 1.50 28.09
CA THR A 24 -36.42 1.09 27.18
C THR A 24 -36.76 1.33 25.71
N ARG A 25 -37.91 1.94 25.41
CA ARG A 25 -38.31 2.21 24.02
C ARG A 25 -37.30 3.13 23.34
N GLU A 26 -37.23 3.02 22.02
CA GLU A 26 -36.43 3.92 21.20
C GLU A 26 -36.76 5.39 21.53
N GLY A 27 -35.73 6.19 21.79
CA GLY A 27 -35.86 7.59 22.21
C GLY A 27 -36.05 7.82 23.71
N SER A 28 -36.18 6.78 24.53
CA SER A 28 -36.12 6.89 25.99
C SER A 28 -34.75 7.38 26.48
N VAL A 29 -34.69 7.89 27.71
CA VAL A 29 -33.42 8.37 28.31
C VAL A 29 -32.38 7.25 28.36
N ILE A 30 -32.79 6.03 28.70
CA ILE A 30 -31.88 4.88 28.77
C ILE A 30 -31.42 4.45 27.39
N TYR A 31 -32.32 4.37 26.41
CA TYR A 31 -31.94 4.07 25.02
C TYR A 31 -30.88 5.06 24.51
N ASN A 32 -31.14 6.36 24.67
CA ASN A 32 -30.24 7.42 24.21
C ASN A 32 -28.91 7.41 24.96
N ALA A 33 -28.88 7.01 26.23
CA ALA A 33 -27.66 6.89 27.01
C ALA A 33 -26.80 5.69 26.57
N LEU A 34 -27.44 4.57 26.19
CA LEU A 34 -26.75 3.34 25.77
C LEU A 34 -26.30 3.37 24.32
N ALA A 35 -27.00 4.09 23.44
CA ALA A 35 -26.73 4.10 21.99
C ALA A 35 -25.28 4.45 21.62
N PRO A 36 -24.64 5.49 22.19
CA PRO A 36 -23.24 5.75 21.88
C PRO A 36 -22.31 4.60 22.27
N ALA A 37 -22.56 3.95 23.41
CA ALA A 37 -21.75 2.83 23.88
C ALA A 37 -21.93 1.58 22.99
N ALA A 38 -23.17 1.29 22.58
CA ALA A 38 -23.46 0.19 21.65
C ALA A 38 -22.77 0.41 20.29
N ALA A 39 -22.77 1.65 19.78
CA ALA A 39 -22.10 2.01 18.53
C ALA A 39 -20.57 1.83 18.61
N GLU A 40 -19.94 2.27 19.71
CA GLU A 40 -18.49 2.08 19.90
C GLU A 40 -18.11 0.60 20.08
N LEU A 41 -18.97 -0.20 20.73
CA LEU A 41 -18.75 -1.65 20.83
C LEU A 41 -18.89 -2.34 19.47
N ALA A 42 -19.90 -1.98 18.66
CA ALA A 42 -20.03 -2.52 17.30
C ALA A 42 -18.79 -2.23 16.46
N LYS A 43 -18.28 -0.99 16.49
CA LYS A 43 -17.00 -0.63 15.85
C LYS A 43 -15.83 -1.45 16.40
N SER A 44 -15.78 -1.65 17.71
CA SER A 44 -14.72 -2.44 18.35
C SER A 44 -14.74 -3.89 17.86
N TYR A 45 -15.91 -4.49 17.67
CA TYR A 45 -16.04 -5.83 17.12
C TYR A 45 -15.58 -5.92 15.66
N ILE A 46 -15.84 -4.90 14.84
CA ILE A 46 -15.27 -4.79 13.48
C ILE A 46 -13.74 -4.81 13.55
N TRP A 47 -13.16 -3.98 14.43
CA TRP A 47 -11.70 -3.94 14.60
C TRP A 47 -11.13 -5.26 15.11
N LEU A 48 -11.82 -5.95 16.02
CA LEU A 48 -11.40 -7.27 16.51
C LEU A 48 -11.39 -8.32 15.39
N ASP A 49 -12.36 -8.26 14.48
CA ASP A 49 -12.40 -9.15 13.32
C ASP A 49 -11.20 -8.89 12.40
N THR A 50 -10.91 -7.62 12.09
CA THR A 50 -9.72 -7.24 11.33
C THR A 50 -8.42 -7.66 12.02
N VAL A 51 -8.33 -7.54 13.35
CA VAL A 51 -7.15 -8.00 14.10
C VAL A 51 -6.97 -9.51 13.94
N LEU A 52 -8.04 -10.30 14.03
CA LEU A 52 -7.96 -11.75 13.82
C LEU A 52 -7.50 -12.09 12.40
N GLU A 53 -8.03 -11.41 11.38
CA GLU A 53 -7.58 -11.57 9.99
C GLU A 53 -6.09 -11.23 9.82
N LEU A 54 -5.59 -10.22 10.51
CA LEU A 54 -4.19 -9.79 10.36
C LEU A 54 -3.20 -10.58 11.23
N VAL A 55 -3.68 -11.38 12.19
CA VAL A 55 -2.82 -12.18 13.07
C VAL A 55 -2.37 -13.48 12.39
N PHE A 56 -3.21 -14.13 11.58
CA PHE A 56 -2.83 -15.39 10.92
C PHE A 56 -2.09 -15.14 9.60
N SER A 57 -1.04 -15.92 9.34
CA SER A 57 -0.14 -15.70 8.18
C SER A 57 -0.82 -15.89 6.82
N ASP A 58 -1.86 -16.72 6.76
CA ASP A 58 -2.62 -17.02 5.53
C ASP A 58 -3.59 -15.90 5.16
N THR A 59 -4.07 -15.12 6.13
CA THR A 59 -5.00 -13.99 5.92
C THR A 59 -4.34 -12.62 6.07
N ALA A 60 -3.20 -12.52 6.76
CA ALA A 60 -2.49 -11.26 6.97
C ALA A 60 -1.98 -10.65 5.66
N GLN A 61 -1.92 -9.32 5.63
CA GLN A 61 -1.49 -8.56 4.45
C GLN A 61 -0.54 -7.43 4.85
N GLY A 62 0.23 -6.94 3.87
CA GLY A 62 1.13 -5.79 4.04
C GLY A 62 2.12 -5.95 5.20
N GLU A 63 2.24 -4.92 6.03
CA GLU A 63 3.16 -4.90 7.16
C GLU A 63 2.90 -6.01 8.18
N PHE A 64 1.65 -6.41 8.40
CA PHE A 64 1.32 -7.48 9.35
C PHE A 64 1.81 -8.84 8.87
N LEU A 65 1.71 -9.10 7.56
CA LEU A 65 2.30 -10.30 6.95
C LEU A 65 3.83 -10.27 7.03
N ASP A 66 4.44 -9.12 6.79
CA ASP A 66 5.90 -8.95 6.89
C ASP A 66 6.39 -9.22 8.33
N ARG A 67 5.68 -8.69 9.33
CA ARG A 67 5.95 -8.97 10.75
C ARG A 67 5.84 -10.47 11.04
N ARG A 68 4.80 -11.14 10.54
CA ARG A 68 4.61 -12.59 10.73
C ARG A 68 5.71 -13.41 10.06
N ALA A 69 6.14 -13.05 8.85
CA ALA A 69 7.26 -13.70 8.17
C ALA A 69 8.58 -13.51 8.94
N THR A 70 8.78 -12.32 9.52
CA THR A 70 9.99 -11.99 10.28
C THR A 70 10.13 -12.86 11.54
N GLU A 71 9.03 -13.28 12.17
CA GLU A 71 9.06 -14.19 13.33
C GLU A 71 9.76 -15.53 13.04
N VAL A 72 9.73 -16.00 11.79
CA VAL A 72 10.43 -17.22 11.33
C VAL A 72 11.72 -16.91 10.57
N GLY A 73 12.21 -15.68 10.63
CA GLY A 73 13.45 -15.25 9.99
C GLY A 73 13.34 -15.00 8.48
N ILE A 74 12.14 -14.79 7.96
CA ILE A 74 11.91 -14.45 6.55
C ILE A 74 11.69 -12.93 6.44
N GLU A 75 12.52 -12.27 5.63
CA GLU A 75 12.38 -10.84 5.34
C GLU A 75 11.97 -10.60 3.88
N ARG A 76 11.11 -9.59 3.67
CA ARG A 76 10.71 -9.18 2.32
C ARG A 76 11.90 -8.55 1.59
N THR A 77 12.23 -9.09 0.42
CA THR A 77 13.25 -8.47 -0.43
C THR A 77 12.72 -7.16 -1.02
N ALA A 78 13.51 -6.09 -0.91
CA ALA A 78 13.16 -4.80 -1.49
C ALA A 78 13.12 -4.88 -3.03
N ALA A 79 12.24 -4.07 -3.63
CA ALA A 79 12.19 -3.95 -5.08
C ALA A 79 13.55 -3.47 -5.62
N THR A 80 14.07 -4.15 -6.63
CA THR A 80 15.30 -3.75 -7.32
C THR A 80 14.99 -2.88 -8.52
N LYS A 81 15.97 -2.10 -8.96
CA LYS A 81 15.87 -1.30 -10.18
C LYS A 81 16.12 -2.17 -11.41
N ALA A 82 15.37 -1.90 -12.48
CA ALA A 82 15.58 -2.59 -13.75
C ALA A 82 16.85 -2.08 -14.45
N VAL A 83 17.67 -3.00 -14.98
CA VAL A 83 18.83 -2.68 -15.81
C VAL A 83 18.56 -3.16 -17.23
N ARG A 84 18.74 -2.27 -18.21
CA ARG A 84 18.43 -2.52 -19.62
C ARG A 84 19.61 -2.18 -20.51
N ALA A 85 19.81 -2.94 -21.58
CA ALA A 85 20.71 -2.55 -22.66
C ALA A 85 20.04 -1.47 -23.52
N ALA A 86 20.81 -0.48 -23.93
CA ALA A 86 20.41 0.58 -24.84
C ALA A 86 21.38 0.64 -26.02
N GLU A 87 20.82 0.82 -27.21
CA GLU A 87 21.59 1.05 -28.42
C GLU A 87 21.71 2.56 -28.63
N PHE A 88 22.94 3.03 -28.81
CA PHE A 88 23.25 4.42 -29.12
C PHE A 88 23.87 4.51 -30.50
N THR A 89 23.63 5.62 -31.19
CA THR A 89 24.25 5.89 -32.50
C THR A 89 25.77 5.80 -32.40
N GLU A 90 26.41 5.10 -33.34
CA GLU A 90 27.87 4.98 -33.40
C GLU A 90 28.55 6.36 -33.40
N GLY A 91 29.66 6.46 -32.67
CA GLY A 91 30.43 7.71 -32.53
C GLY A 91 29.90 8.67 -31.46
N VAL A 92 28.74 8.41 -30.85
CA VAL A 92 28.22 9.21 -29.74
C VAL A 92 28.71 8.65 -28.41
N THR A 93 29.44 9.46 -27.65
CA THR A 93 29.84 9.13 -26.28
C THR A 93 28.80 9.68 -25.30
N ILE A 94 28.19 8.80 -24.52
CA ILE A 94 27.23 9.19 -23.47
C ILE A 94 27.98 9.25 -22.13
N PRO A 95 27.99 10.40 -21.43
CA PRO A 95 28.56 10.48 -20.09
C PRO A 95 27.78 9.60 -19.10
N VAL A 96 28.51 8.92 -18.22
CA VAL A 96 27.92 8.25 -17.05
C VAL A 96 27.06 9.25 -16.27
N GLY A 97 25.87 8.81 -15.89
CA GLY A 97 24.89 9.61 -15.18
C GLY A 97 23.91 10.38 -16.08
N SER A 98 24.03 10.30 -17.42
CA SER A 98 23.06 10.90 -18.34
C SER A 98 21.66 10.33 -18.12
N ARG A 99 20.64 11.18 -18.12
CA ARG A 99 19.25 10.76 -17.88
C ARG A 99 18.43 10.74 -19.16
N PHE A 100 17.63 9.70 -19.31
CA PHE A 100 16.71 9.46 -20.41
C PHE A 100 15.31 9.23 -19.86
N PHE A 101 14.30 9.61 -20.64
CA PHE A 101 12.89 9.39 -20.34
C PHE A 101 12.28 8.48 -21.40
N VAL A 102 11.57 7.44 -20.96
CA VAL A 102 10.81 6.51 -21.80
C VAL A 102 9.63 5.98 -21.00
N ASP A 103 8.46 5.93 -21.63
CA ASP A 103 7.21 5.37 -21.05
C ASP A 103 6.94 5.81 -19.59
N ASN A 104 7.02 7.12 -19.34
CA ASN A 104 6.80 7.71 -18.01
C ASN A 104 7.80 7.32 -16.92
N LEU A 105 8.96 6.78 -17.31
CA LEU A 105 10.04 6.39 -16.41
C LEU A 105 11.34 7.11 -16.76
N TYR A 106 12.15 7.32 -15.74
CA TYR A 106 13.49 7.89 -15.87
C TYR A 106 14.53 6.78 -15.79
N PHE A 107 15.47 6.81 -16.72
CA PHE A 107 16.59 5.89 -16.78
C PHE A 107 17.90 6.67 -16.74
N GLN A 108 18.86 6.18 -15.98
CA GLN A 108 20.18 6.76 -15.88
C GLN A 108 21.19 5.86 -16.57
N TYR A 109 22.01 6.43 -17.45
CA TYR A 109 23.11 5.74 -18.07
C TYR A 109 24.20 5.44 -17.06
N THR A 110 24.60 4.18 -17.00
CA THR A 110 25.66 3.69 -16.14
C THR A 110 26.93 3.53 -16.98
N ALA A 111 27.22 2.34 -17.49
CA ALA A 111 28.37 2.04 -18.33
C ALA A 111 28.01 0.99 -19.38
N ASP A 112 28.88 0.80 -20.37
CA ASP A 112 28.80 -0.30 -21.34
C ASP A 112 27.47 -0.43 -22.09
N GLY A 113 26.80 0.69 -22.35
CA GLY A 113 25.52 0.68 -23.06
C GLY A 113 24.32 0.32 -22.17
N THR A 114 24.47 0.35 -20.84
CA THR A 114 23.38 0.02 -19.93
C THR A 114 22.71 1.23 -19.29
N LEU A 115 21.41 1.09 -19.03
CA LEU A 115 20.53 2.05 -18.39
C LEU A 115 19.91 1.40 -17.14
N GLU A 116 19.98 2.10 -16.02
CA GLU A 116 19.28 1.73 -14.78
C GLU A 116 18.02 2.58 -14.62
N CYS A 117 16.86 1.96 -14.40
CA CYS A 117 15.63 2.65 -14.09
C CYS A 117 15.74 3.31 -12.70
N GLU A 118 15.39 4.58 -12.57
CA GLU A 118 15.39 5.26 -11.27
C GLU A 118 14.29 4.73 -10.34
N THR A 119 13.18 4.28 -10.91
CA THR A 119 12.06 3.68 -10.18
C THR A 119 12.32 2.18 -9.99
N ALA A 120 12.43 1.75 -8.73
CA ALA A 120 12.50 0.34 -8.37
C ALA A 120 11.17 -0.38 -8.62
N GLY A 121 11.24 -1.68 -8.90
CA GLY A 121 10.07 -2.53 -9.13
C GLY A 121 9.87 -2.91 -10.58
N GLU A 122 8.65 -3.31 -10.91
CA GLU A 122 8.31 -3.98 -12.17
C GLU A 122 8.13 -3.02 -13.35
N ALA A 123 7.87 -1.74 -13.09
CA ALA A 123 7.59 -0.75 -14.13
C ALA A 123 8.74 -0.65 -15.17
N GLY A 124 10.00 -0.65 -14.71
CA GLY A 124 11.17 -0.65 -15.62
C GLY A 124 11.35 -1.96 -16.41
N ASN A 125 10.64 -3.02 -16.02
CA ASN A 125 10.62 -4.31 -16.69
C ASN A 125 9.52 -4.42 -17.77
N ALA A 126 8.69 -3.39 -17.96
CA ALA A 126 7.66 -3.35 -19.01
C ALA A 126 8.25 -3.44 -20.44
N ASN A 127 7.37 -3.64 -21.43
CA ASN A 127 7.72 -3.75 -22.85
C ASN A 127 8.12 -2.40 -23.47
N ILE A 128 9.27 -1.87 -23.05
CA ILE A 128 9.86 -0.61 -23.53
C ILE A 128 10.93 -0.81 -24.62
N SER A 129 11.20 -2.06 -25.01
CA SER A 129 12.15 -2.40 -26.06
C SER A 129 11.74 -1.79 -27.41
N GLY A 130 12.68 -1.14 -28.09
CA GLY A 130 12.45 -0.50 -29.39
C GLY A 130 11.83 0.90 -29.32
N GLN A 131 11.59 1.44 -28.12
CA GLN A 131 11.16 2.83 -27.96
C GLN A 131 12.34 3.81 -28.00
N ASN A 132 12.08 5.02 -28.50
CA ASN A 132 13.09 6.08 -28.53
C ASN A 132 13.34 6.66 -27.13
N LEU A 133 14.61 6.80 -26.78
CA LEU A 133 15.04 7.44 -25.54
C LEU A 133 15.01 8.97 -25.68
N LEU A 134 14.23 9.65 -24.84
CA LEU A 134 14.22 11.11 -24.80
C LEU A 134 15.29 11.59 -23.83
N SER A 135 16.36 12.21 -24.34
CA SER A 135 17.40 12.80 -23.49
C SER A 135 16.86 14.01 -22.73
N LEU A 136 17.09 14.05 -21.42
CA LEU A 136 16.68 15.17 -20.56
C LEU A 136 17.71 16.31 -20.54
N TYR A 137 18.85 16.13 -21.22
CA TYR A 137 19.83 17.19 -21.46
C TYR A 137 19.54 17.90 -22.79
N LEU A 138 18.49 18.73 -22.81
CA LEU A 138 18.24 19.72 -23.85
C LEU A 138 18.27 21.11 -23.22
N GLY A 139 19.46 21.69 -23.02
CA GLY A 139 19.58 23.06 -22.49
C GLY A 139 21.00 23.59 -22.24
N PHE A 140 21.61 24.17 -23.28
CA PHE A 140 22.64 25.23 -23.29
C PHE A 140 23.89 25.10 -22.39
N LYS A 141 24.96 24.46 -22.91
CA LYS A 141 26.33 24.94 -22.64
C LYS A 141 26.67 26.04 -23.65
N ARG A 142 26.40 27.30 -23.30
CA ARG A 142 27.00 28.44 -24.00
C ARG A 142 28.47 28.52 -23.57
N LEU A 143 29.41 28.31 -24.48
CA LEU A 143 30.80 28.72 -24.27
C LEU A 143 30.83 30.26 -24.19
N LEU A 144 31.53 30.80 -23.19
CA LEU A 144 32.07 32.17 -23.24
C LEU A 144 33.29 32.19 -24.16
#